data_AF-A0A0R3SEZ7-F1
#
_entry.id   AF-A0A0R3SEZ7-F1
#
_cell.length_a   1.000
_cell.length_b   1.000
_cell.length_c   1.000
_cell.angle_alpha   90.00
_cell.angle_beta   90.00
_cell.angle_gamma   90.00
#
_symmetry.space_group_name_H-M   'P 1'
#
loop_
_entity.id
_entity.type
_entity.pdbx_description
1 polymer ?
#
loop_
_entity_poly.entity_id
_entity_poly.type
_entity_poly.pdbx_seq_one_letter_code
_entity_poly.pdbx_strand_id
1 'polypeptide(L)'
;MAVSRIGLIFSNGILGRAIATSPVAGSVFHQQNRGYAAEPISLTNLKRGTGGRSSFSGLIVTVFGASSYLGKHIVQHLGRIGAQVIVPYRSDPYFIRDLKVMGDLGQILFCPFHLEDEEAIKKAMRFSNVTINCIGKMNSTHNFTQEQVNVDGAARIARLSKEVGVERFVHISALSQNPNPEKFVRKPSEFRRTKALGEKEVLRERPDAIIFRPADIWGNSDRFLCYYACRGLRPIFFKTQHSVILL
;
A
#
# COMPACT_ATOMS: atom_id res chain seq x y z
N MET A 1 1.20 -55.91 35.17
CA MET A 1 2.45 -55.14 35.33
C MET A 1 3.43 -55.56 34.25
N ALA A 2 3.56 -54.78 33.18
CA ALA A 2 4.67 -54.88 32.24
C ALA A 2 4.94 -53.45 31.73
N VAL A 3 5.81 -52.74 32.45
CA VAL A 3 6.23 -51.38 32.12
C VAL A 3 7.29 -51.51 31.03
N SER A 4 6.89 -51.38 29.76
CA SER A 4 7.84 -51.31 28.64
C SER A 4 8.44 -49.90 28.58
N ARG A 5 9.73 -49.82 28.87
CA ARG A 5 10.52 -48.57 28.78
C ARG A 5 10.59 -48.11 27.32
N ILE A 6 10.09 -46.91 27.05
CA ILE A 6 10.37 -46.15 25.83
C ILE A 6 11.84 -45.74 25.90
N GLY A 7 12.69 -46.37 25.10
CA GLY A 7 14.10 -46.03 24.98
C GLY A 7 14.29 -44.83 24.06
N LEU A 8 14.63 -43.66 24.63
CA LEU A 8 15.16 -42.51 23.89
C LEU A 8 16.67 -42.70 23.75
N ILE A 9 17.15 -42.98 22.54
CA ILE A 9 18.57 -43.01 22.22
C ILE A 9 18.97 -41.62 21.73
N PHE A 10 19.74 -40.88 22.53
CA PHE A 10 20.36 -39.62 22.12
C PHE A 10 21.71 -39.91 21.45
N SER A 11 21.80 -39.73 20.12
CA SER A 11 23.11 -39.65 19.45
C SER A 11 23.57 -38.19 19.42
N ASN A 12 24.70 -37.91 20.04
CA ASN A 12 25.39 -36.62 19.95
C ASN A 12 25.86 -36.38 18.51
N GLY A 13 25.20 -35.47 17.80
CA GLY A 13 25.61 -35.01 16.49
C GLY A 13 24.50 -34.21 15.79
N ILE A 14 24.52 -32.88 15.96
CA ILE A 14 24.09 -31.70 15.14
C ILE A 14 22.89 -31.82 14.13
N LEU A 15 22.20 -32.95 14.00
CA LEU A 15 21.04 -33.14 13.14
C LEU A 15 19.97 -33.87 13.95
N GLY A 16 19.09 -33.09 14.59
CA GLY A 16 17.93 -33.61 15.32
C GLY A 16 16.93 -34.28 14.39
N ARG A 17 17.13 -35.58 14.11
CA ARG A 17 16.12 -36.47 13.53
C ARG A 17 15.38 -37.17 14.66
N ALA A 18 14.15 -36.74 14.95
CA ALA A 18 13.21 -37.54 15.73
C ALA A 18 12.44 -38.45 14.78
N ILE A 19 12.69 -39.75 14.83
CA ILE A 19 11.92 -40.76 14.10
C ILE A 19 10.94 -41.38 15.10
N ALA A 20 9.66 -41.03 14.98
CA ALA A 20 8.58 -41.72 15.69
C ALA A 20 7.92 -42.71 14.72
N THR A 21 8.19 -44.01 14.88
CA THR A 21 7.48 -45.06 14.15
C THR A 21 6.29 -45.53 14.97
N SER A 22 5.06 -45.20 14.54
CA SER A 22 3.85 -45.90 14.98
C SER A 22 3.47 -46.95 13.92
N PRO A 23 2.90 -48.12 14.30
CA PRO A 23 2.66 -49.21 13.37
C PRO A 23 1.31 -49.15 12.63
N VAL A 24 0.66 -47.98 12.52
CA VAL A 24 -0.63 -47.86 11.82
C VAL A 24 -0.55 -46.74 10.79
N ALA A 25 -0.84 -47.09 9.54
CA ALA A 25 -0.78 -46.27 8.33
C ALA A 25 -1.06 -44.78 8.58
N GLY A 26 -0.01 -44.01 8.78
CA GLY A 26 -0.04 -42.58 9.01
C GLY A 26 0.70 -41.88 7.89
N SER A 27 0.01 -41.00 7.18
CA SER A 27 0.62 -40.05 6.26
C SER A 27 1.77 -39.31 6.95
N VAL A 28 2.96 -39.40 6.36
CA VAL A 28 4.15 -38.70 6.85
C VAL A 28 3.96 -37.20 6.59
N PHE A 29 3.48 -36.47 7.59
CA PHE A 29 3.57 -35.01 7.56
C PHE A 29 5.03 -34.63 7.74
N HIS A 30 5.67 -34.27 6.63
CA HIS A 30 7.03 -33.75 6.62
C HIS A 30 7.03 -32.33 7.18
N GLN A 31 7.06 -32.21 8.51
CA GLN A 31 7.22 -30.91 9.18
C GLN A 31 8.71 -30.55 9.11
N GLN A 32 9.12 -29.86 8.04
CA GLN A 32 10.46 -29.27 7.97
C GLN A 32 10.57 -28.18 9.03
N ASN A 33 11.21 -28.49 10.15
CA ASN A 33 11.81 -27.48 11.02
C ASN A 33 12.98 -26.85 10.25
N ARG A 34 12.67 -25.91 9.35
CA ARG A 34 13.67 -24.99 8.79
C ARG A 34 14.15 -24.11 9.94
N GLY A 35 15.42 -24.23 10.31
CA GLY A 35 16.05 -23.40 11.33
C GLY A 35 15.92 -21.92 10.95
N TYR A 36 15.19 -21.16 11.75
CA TYR A 36 14.94 -19.72 11.58
C TYR A 36 16.07 -18.84 12.14
N ALA A 37 17.24 -19.39 12.49
CA ALA A 37 18.18 -18.74 13.40
C ALA A 37 19.34 -17.96 12.74
N ALA A 38 19.49 -17.95 11.41
CA ALA A 38 20.70 -17.39 10.77
C ALA A 38 20.48 -16.20 9.83
N GLU A 39 19.26 -15.92 9.39
CA GLU A 39 18.96 -14.82 8.45
C GLU A 39 18.05 -13.78 9.12
N PRO A 40 18.17 -12.46 8.83
CA PRO A 40 17.17 -11.49 9.26
C PRO A 40 15.79 -11.94 8.76
N ILE A 41 14.79 -11.95 9.63
CA ILE A 41 13.46 -12.50 9.33
C ILE A 41 12.83 -11.70 8.18
N SER A 42 12.99 -12.18 6.95
CA SER A 42 12.29 -11.62 5.79
C SER A 42 10.85 -12.10 5.82
N LEU A 43 9.92 -11.19 6.05
CA LEU A 43 8.48 -11.48 6.16
C LEU A 43 7.95 -12.17 4.89
N THR A 44 8.53 -11.86 3.74
CA THR A 44 8.21 -12.50 2.46
C THR A 44 8.43 -14.01 2.48
N ASN A 45 9.42 -14.50 3.25
CA ASN A 45 9.71 -15.93 3.40
C ASN A 45 8.73 -16.65 4.35
N LEU A 46 7.93 -15.90 5.10
CA LEU A 46 6.95 -16.42 6.04
C LEU A 46 5.55 -16.59 5.41
N LYS A 47 5.44 -16.58 4.08
CA LYS A 47 4.15 -16.81 3.40
C LYS A 47 3.51 -18.12 3.87
N ARG A 48 2.28 -18.04 4.39
CA ARG A 48 1.50 -19.17 4.92
C ARG A 48 0.08 -19.17 4.35
N GLY A 49 -0.48 -20.36 4.18
CA GLY A 49 -1.84 -20.57 3.68
C GLY A 49 -1.89 -20.88 2.19
N THR A 50 -3.08 -21.26 1.72
CA THR A 50 -3.37 -21.62 0.32
C THR A 50 -3.42 -20.41 -0.61
N GLY A 51 -3.29 -19.19 -0.08
CA GLY A 51 -3.53 -17.94 -0.80
C GLY A 51 -5.00 -17.54 -0.68
N GLY A 52 -5.25 -16.27 -0.37
CA GLY A 52 -6.60 -15.75 -0.16
C GLY A 52 -6.68 -14.80 1.01
N ARG A 53 -7.90 -14.37 1.34
CA ARG A 53 -8.18 -13.31 2.31
C ARG A 53 -7.56 -13.55 3.71
N SER A 54 -7.63 -14.78 4.21
CA SER A 54 -7.13 -15.18 5.54
C SER A 54 -5.74 -15.82 5.49
N SER A 55 -5.07 -15.80 4.35
CA SER A 55 -3.68 -16.24 4.25
C SER A 55 -2.73 -15.13 4.72
N PHE A 56 -1.50 -15.50 5.05
CA PHE A 56 -0.46 -14.52 5.34
C PHE A 56 0.51 -14.47 4.17
N SER A 57 0.52 -13.36 3.44
CA SER A 57 1.36 -13.19 2.26
C SER A 57 2.80 -12.76 2.58
N GLY A 58 3.06 -12.32 3.81
CA GLY A 58 4.35 -11.72 4.19
C GLY A 58 4.51 -10.26 3.75
N LEU A 59 3.46 -9.65 3.17
CA LEU A 59 3.46 -8.26 2.73
C LEU A 59 2.82 -7.35 3.79
N ILE A 60 3.52 -6.27 4.12
CA ILE A 60 3.04 -5.18 4.99
C ILE A 60 3.13 -3.89 4.20
N VAL A 61 1.99 -3.47 3.64
CA VAL A 61 1.94 -2.38 2.66
C VAL A 61 1.35 -1.13 3.30
N THR A 62 2.07 -0.01 3.24
CA THR A 62 1.48 1.31 3.55
C THR A 62 0.93 1.94 2.29
N VAL A 63 -0.38 2.23 2.27
CA VAL A 63 -1.05 2.84 1.12
C VAL A 63 -1.45 4.28 1.46
N PHE A 64 -0.63 5.23 1.03
CA PHE A 64 -0.96 6.64 1.11
C PHE A 64 -2.04 6.99 0.09
N GLY A 65 -3.10 7.67 0.54
CA GLY A 65 -4.24 8.01 -0.31
C GLY A 65 -5.21 6.84 -0.54
N ALA A 66 -5.30 5.89 0.39
CA ALA A 66 -6.22 4.76 0.31
C ALA A 66 -7.71 5.16 0.24
N SER A 67 -8.08 6.33 0.75
CA SER A 67 -9.44 6.87 0.66
C SER A 67 -9.86 7.26 -0.76
N SER A 68 -8.88 7.42 -1.67
CA SER A 68 -9.14 7.75 -3.07
C SER A 68 -9.75 6.57 -3.84
N TYR A 69 -10.37 6.86 -4.98
CA TYR A 69 -10.93 5.86 -5.90
C TYR A 69 -9.94 4.71 -6.20
N LEU A 70 -8.73 5.05 -6.64
CA LEU A 70 -7.69 4.05 -6.96
C LEU A 70 -7.19 3.34 -5.70
N GLY A 71 -7.00 4.08 -4.61
CA GLY A 71 -6.54 3.54 -3.33
C GLY A 71 -7.45 2.42 -2.80
N LYS A 72 -8.77 2.61 -2.87
CA LYS A 72 -9.76 1.60 -2.44
C LYS A 72 -9.61 0.28 -3.19
N HIS A 73 -9.42 0.33 -4.51
CA HIS A 73 -9.21 -0.88 -5.30
C HIS A 73 -7.88 -1.55 -5.00
N ILE A 74 -6.80 -0.79 -4.79
CA ILE A 74 -5.49 -1.34 -4.39
C ILE A 74 -5.62 -2.08 -3.05
N VAL A 75 -6.25 -1.46 -2.04
CA VAL A 75 -6.47 -2.08 -0.73
C VAL A 75 -7.32 -3.35 -0.86
N GLN A 76 -8.37 -3.33 -1.70
CA GLN A 76 -9.18 -4.51 -1.96
C GLN A 76 -8.35 -5.67 -2.54
N HIS A 77 -7.46 -5.40 -3.50
CA HIS A 77 -6.60 -6.42 -4.07
C HIS A 77 -5.58 -6.96 -3.07
N LEU A 78 -4.97 -6.10 -2.26
CA LEU A 78 -4.05 -6.50 -1.19
C LEU A 78 -4.75 -7.33 -0.11
N GLY A 79 -5.95 -6.93 0.30
CA GLY A 79 -6.77 -7.65 1.28
C GLY A 79 -7.20 -9.04 0.77
N ARG A 80 -7.45 -9.20 -0.53
CA ARG A 80 -7.74 -10.50 -1.16
C ARG A 80 -6.55 -11.46 -1.14
N ILE A 81 -5.33 -10.94 -1.19
CA ILE A 81 -4.09 -11.74 -1.16
C ILE A 81 -3.74 -12.16 0.29
N GLY A 82 -4.32 -11.47 1.29
CA GLY A 82 -3.95 -11.65 2.70
C GLY A 82 -2.67 -10.87 3.05
N ALA A 83 -2.55 -9.66 2.51
CA ALA A 83 -1.52 -8.71 2.92
C ALA A 83 -2.03 -7.83 4.07
N GLN A 84 -1.12 -7.48 4.98
CA GLN A 84 -1.41 -6.48 5.99
C GLN A 84 -1.27 -5.11 5.34
N VAL A 85 -2.27 -4.25 5.52
CA VAL A 85 -2.35 -2.94 4.90
C VAL A 85 -2.46 -1.87 5.98
N ILE A 86 -1.48 -0.98 6.01
CA ILE A 86 -1.51 0.22 6.83
C ILE A 86 -2.10 1.34 5.99
N VAL A 87 -3.20 1.91 6.48
CA VAL A 87 -3.96 2.96 5.83
C VAL A 87 -3.76 4.26 6.61
N PRO A 88 -2.76 5.07 6.23
CA PRO A 88 -2.66 6.43 6.68
C PRO A 88 -3.82 7.24 6.10
N TYR A 89 -4.61 7.88 6.97
CA TYR A 89 -5.73 8.71 6.57
C TYR A 89 -5.72 10.08 7.26
N ARG A 90 -6.24 11.07 6.55
CA ARG A 90 -6.45 12.44 7.04
C ARG A 90 -7.94 12.77 7.18
N SER A 91 -8.78 12.04 6.46
CA SER A 91 -10.23 12.22 6.41
C SER A 91 -10.90 11.89 7.74
N ASP A 92 -12.19 12.18 7.86
CA ASP A 92 -12.98 11.60 8.92
C ASP A 92 -12.97 10.05 8.83
N PRO A 93 -12.92 9.33 9.97
CA PRO A 93 -12.96 7.86 10.00
C PRO A 93 -14.18 7.24 9.29
N TYR A 94 -15.26 8.00 9.12
CA TYR A 94 -16.45 7.56 8.40
C TYR A 94 -16.14 7.21 6.93
N PHE A 95 -15.30 8.00 6.24
CA PHE A 95 -15.03 7.85 4.79
C PHE A 95 -14.15 6.65 4.44
N ILE A 96 -13.42 6.10 5.41
CA ILE A 96 -12.51 4.96 5.26
C ILE A 96 -13.06 3.67 5.87
N ARG A 97 -14.23 3.75 6.52
CA ARG A 97 -14.85 2.62 7.22
C ARG A 97 -15.07 1.42 6.30
N ASP A 98 -15.37 1.68 5.03
CA ASP A 98 -15.56 0.68 3.98
C ASP A 98 -14.31 -0.17 3.74
N LEU A 99 -13.11 0.41 3.91
CA LEU A 99 -11.86 -0.34 3.79
C LEU A 99 -11.78 -1.47 4.82
N LYS A 100 -12.38 -1.31 6.01
CA LYS A 100 -12.31 -2.32 7.09
C LYS A 100 -12.86 -3.67 6.67
N VAL A 101 -13.81 -3.71 5.72
CA VAL A 101 -14.41 -4.97 5.25
C VAL A 101 -13.58 -5.68 4.17
N MET A 102 -12.56 -5.03 3.62
CA MET A 102 -11.79 -5.55 2.48
C MET A 102 -10.75 -6.61 2.89
N GLY A 103 -10.31 -6.59 4.14
CA GLY A 103 -9.33 -7.52 4.70
C GLY A 103 -9.89 -8.33 5.87
N ASP A 104 -9.19 -9.40 6.24
CA ASP A 104 -9.52 -10.15 7.45
C ASP A 104 -9.20 -9.34 8.72
N LEU A 105 -9.61 -9.87 9.87
CA LEU A 105 -9.36 -9.24 11.17
C LEU A 105 -7.86 -8.95 11.37
N GLY A 106 -7.53 -7.72 11.76
CA GLY A 106 -6.15 -7.28 12.01
C GLY A 106 -5.29 -7.03 10.76
N GLN A 107 -5.82 -7.26 9.56
CA GLN A 107 -5.09 -7.00 8.32
C GLN A 107 -5.09 -5.52 7.93
N ILE A 108 -6.18 -4.80 8.19
CA ILE A 108 -6.29 -3.38 7.83
C ILE A 108 -6.16 -2.52 9.08
N LEU A 109 -5.11 -1.72 9.12
CA LEU A 109 -4.76 -0.86 10.25
C LEU A 109 -4.90 0.60 9.83
N PHE A 110 -5.67 1.37 10.60
CA PHE A 110 -5.86 2.80 10.33
C PHE A 110 -4.89 3.63 11.16
N CYS A 111 -4.20 4.57 10.51
CA CYS A 111 -3.31 5.51 11.18
C CYS A 111 -3.70 6.94 10.80
N PRO A 112 -4.11 7.80 11.76
CA PRO A 112 -4.28 9.21 11.45
C PRO A 112 -2.91 9.82 11.11
N PHE A 113 -2.85 10.66 10.08
CA PHE A 113 -1.63 11.38 9.72
C PHE A 113 -1.93 12.72 9.06
N HIS A 114 -0.91 13.58 9.06
CA HIS A 114 -0.89 14.83 8.30
C HIS A 114 0.31 14.85 7.35
N LEU A 115 0.20 15.55 6.21
CA LEU A 115 1.24 15.55 5.19
C LEU A 115 2.48 16.39 5.59
N GLU A 116 2.28 17.38 6.47
CA GLU A 116 3.33 18.23 7.00
C GLU A 116 4.06 17.61 8.19
N ASP A 117 3.40 16.69 8.89
CA ASP A 117 3.95 15.99 10.03
C ASP A 117 4.78 14.78 9.58
N GLU A 118 6.10 14.94 9.63
CA GLU A 118 7.05 13.91 9.23
C GLU A 118 7.08 12.72 10.20
N GLU A 119 6.81 12.95 11.49
CA GLU A 119 6.81 11.89 12.50
C GLU A 119 5.64 10.94 12.30
N ALA A 120 4.45 11.49 11.99
CA ALA A 120 3.27 10.69 11.68
C ALA A 120 3.49 9.83 10.41
N ILE A 121 4.14 10.37 9.38
CA ILE A 121 4.47 9.62 8.17
C ILE A 121 5.47 8.51 8.48
N LYS A 122 6.55 8.80 9.24
CA LYS A 122 7.52 7.77 9.68
C LYS A 122 6.84 6.67 10.48
N LYS A 123 5.94 7.03 11.39
CA LYS A 123 5.16 6.08 12.20
C LYS A 123 4.33 5.14 11.33
N ALA A 124 3.69 5.65 10.28
CA ALA A 124 2.89 4.86 9.35
C ALA A 124 3.74 3.91 8.48
N MET A 125 5.04 4.16 8.33
CA MET A 125 5.93 3.40 7.45
C MET A 125 6.89 2.46 8.19
N ARG A 126 7.04 2.61 9.51
CA ARG A 126 8.06 1.96 10.34
C ARG A 126 8.18 0.44 10.16
N PHE A 127 7.07 -0.24 9.89
CA PHE A 127 7.02 -1.71 9.79
C PHE A 127 6.68 -2.21 8.38
N SER A 128 6.70 -1.32 7.39
CA SER A 128 6.20 -1.62 6.05
C SER A 128 7.31 -2.03 5.12
N ASN A 129 7.08 -3.11 4.36
CA ASN A 129 8.02 -3.56 3.34
C ASN A 129 7.80 -2.81 2.01
N VAL A 130 6.56 -2.45 1.70
CA VAL A 130 6.18 -1.74 0.49
C VAL A 130 5.40 -0.49 0.86
N THR A 131 5.69 0.61 0.19
CA THR A 131 4.91 1.85 0.32
C THR A 131 4.38 2.26 -1.03
N ILE A 132 3.08 2.55 -1.10
CA ILE A 132 2.39 2.99 -2.30
C ILE A 132 1.87 4.41 -2.07
N ASN A 133 2.32 5.35 -2.89
CA ASN A 133 1.85 6.73 -2.88
C ASN A 133 0.79 6.95 -3.96
N CYS A 134 -0.48 7.02 -3.54
CA CYS A 134 -1.63 7.40 -4.37
C CYS A 134 -2.10 8.84 -4.10
N ILE A 135 -1.35 9.62 -3.31
CA ILE A 135 -1.73 11.00 -3.00
C ILE A 135 -1.60 11.85 -4.27
N GLY A 136 -2.68 12.57 -4.57
CA GLY A 136 -2.74 13.45 -5.71
C GLY A 136 -3.96 14.34 -5.62
N LYS A 137 -3.78 15.60 -6.02
CA LYS A 137 -4.86 16.58 -6.03
C LYS A 137 -4.93 17.23 -7.40
N MET A 138 -6.13 17.26 -8.00
CA MET A 138 -6.36 17.81 -9.34
C MET A 138 -6.62 19.33 -9.34
N ASN A 139 -7.25 19.84 -8.27
CA ASN A 139 -7.62 21.25 -8.14
C ASN A 139 -6.99 21.80 -6.85
N SER A 140 -6.63 23.08 -6.79
CA SER A 140 -6.09 23.70 -5.58
C SER A 140 -7.19 24.00 -4.55
N THR A 141 -6.87 23.92 -3.26
CA THR A 141 -7.74 24.36 -2.15
C THR A 141 -7.03 25.48 -1.39
N HIS A 142 -7.77 26.26 -0.61
CA HIS A 142 -7.22 27.36 0.19
C HIS A 142 -6.01 26.95 1.04
N ASN A 143 -6.10 25.81 1.75
CA ASN A 143 -5.05 25.38 2.66
C ASN A 143 -3.94 24.58 1.98
N PHE A 144 -4.21 23.99 0.80
CA PHE A 144 -3.27 23.09 0.12
C PHE A 144 -3.31 23.33 -1.39
N THR A 145 -2.20 23.83 -1.91
CA THR A 145 -1.98 24.01 -3.34
C THR A 145 -1.63 22.68 -4.02
N GLN A 146 -1.77 22.61 -5.34
CA GLN A 146 -1.40 21.40 -6.11
C GLN A 146 0.11 21.11 -6.03
N GLU A 147 0.95 22.15 -6.03
CA GLU A 147 2.41 22.02 -5.93
C GLU A 147 2.82 21.41 -4.60
N GLN A 148 2.33 21.95 -3.49
CA GLN A 148 2.63 21.43 -2.15
C GLN A 148 2.24 19.95 -1.97
N VAL A 149 1.12 19.52 -2.55
CA VAL A 149 0.66 18.13 -2.38
C VAL A 149 1.37 17.19 -3.36
N ASN A 150 1.43 17.56 -4.64
CA ASN A 150 1.93 16.66 -5.69
C ASN A 150 3.45 16.64 -5.78
N VAL A 151 4.14 17.73 -5.43
CA VAL A 151 5.61 17.86 -5.48
C VAL A 151 6.18 17.65 -4.09
N ASP A 152 5.97 18.59 -3.17
CA ASP A 152 6.62 18.57 -1.84
C ASP A 152 6.16 17.37 -1.02
N GLY A 153 4.86 17.06 -1.04
CA GLY A 153 4.29 15.90 -0.37
C GLY A 153 4.83 14.57 -0.90
N ALA A 154 5.00 14.45 -2.22
CA ALA A 154 5.56 13.24 -2.82
C ALA A 154 7.05 13.10 -2.50
N ALA A 155 7.82 14.19 -2.58
CA ALA A 155 9.23 14.23 -2.24
C ALA A 155 9.47 13.87 -0.77
N ARG A 156 8.68 14.45 0.15
CA ARG A 156 8.74 14.13 1.58
C ARG A 156 8.48 12.65 1.85
N ILE A 157 7.44 12.05 1.28
CA ILE A 157 7.16 10.62 1.46
C ILE A 157 8.31 9.77 0.89
N ALA A 158 8.87 10.13 -0.27
CA ALA A 158 9.99 9.40 -0.87
C ALA A 158 11.25 9.47 0.00
N ARG A 159 11.59 10.65 0.52
CA ARG A 159 12.71 10.86 1.45
C ARG A 159 12.54 10.04 2.72
N LEU A 160 11.36 10.14 3.35
CA LEU A 160 11.04 9.39 4.56
C LEU A 160 11.02 7.87 4.33
N SER A 161 10.62 7.42 3.13
CA SER A 161 10.69 6.02 2.73
C SER A 161 12.11 5.47 2.73
N LYS A 162 13.06 6.29 2.29
CA LYS A 162 14.49 5.96 2.28
C LYS A 162 15.06 5.95 3.69
N GLU A 163 14.72 6.93 4.52
CA GLU A 163 15.16 6.99 5.92
C GLU A 163 14.69 5.78 6.74
N VAL A 164 13.45 5.34 6.53
CA VAL A 164 12.89 4.16 7.21
C VAL A 164 13.43 2.85 6.64
N GLY A 165 13.95 2.85 5.42
CA GLY A 165 14.51 1.65 4.77
C GLY A 165 13.46 0.72 4.18
N VAL A 166 12.35 1.27 3.67
CA VAL A 166 11.31 0.46 2.99
C VAL A 166 11.89 -0.19 1.73
N GLU A 167 11.66 -1.48 1.50
CA GLU A 167 12.25 -2.23 0.38
C GLU A 167 11.79 -1.71 -0.98
N ARG A 168 10.48 -1.46 -1.15
CA ARG A 168 9.91 -0.98 -2.42
C ARG A 168 9.04 0.23 -2.23
N PHE A 169 9.30 1.27 -3.02
CA PHE A 169 8.47 2.46 -3.08
C PHE A 169 7.81 2.56 -4.45
N VAL A 170 6.49 2.75 -4.44
CA VAL A 170 5.67 2.87 -5.65
C VAL A 170 5.00 4.23 -5.64
N HIS A 171 5.23 5.04 -6.68
CA HIS A 171 4.59 6.32 -6.86
C HIS A 171 3.59 6.27 -8.01
N ILE A 172 2.37 6.77 -7.77
CA ILE A 172 1.33 6.85 -8.79
C ILE A 172 1.25 8.26 -9.37
N SER A 173 1.43 8.28 -10.68
CA SER A 173 1.57 9.47 -11.49
C SER A 173 0.48 9.53 -12.57
N ALA A 174 0.75 10.05 -13.77
CA ALA A 174 -0.22 10.22 -14.87
C ALA A 174 0.48 10.16 -16.25
N LEU A 175 -0.21 9.65 -17.28
CA LEU A 175 0.35 9.31 -18.59
C LEU A 175 0.81 10.48 -19.48
N SER A 176 0.38 11.73 -19.22
CA SER A 176 0.65 12.89 -20.09
C SER A 176 1.33 14.03 -19.33
N GLN A 177 2.45 13.75 -18.70
CA GLN A 177 3.19 14.73 -17.92
C GLN A 177 4.18 15.49 -18.78
N ASN A 178 3.84 16.74 -19.05
CA ASN A 178 4.76 17.66 -19.71
C ASN A 178 5.12 18.78 -18.71
N PRO A 179 6.38 18.85 -18.21
CA PRO A 179 6.81 19.92 -17.31
C PRO A 179 6.81 21.28 -18.02
N ASN A 180 7.07 21.29 -19.33
CA ASN A 180 7.12 22.47 -20.19
C ASN A 180 6.11 22.30 -21.34
N PRO A 181 4.82 22.58 -21.10
CA PRO A 181 3.82 22.51 -22.16
C PRO A 181 4.22 23.40 -23.33
N GLU A 182 3.99 22.92 -24.56
CA GLU A 182 4.30 23.69 -25.76
C GLU A 182 3.55 25.02 -25.77
N LYS A 183 4.19 26.06 -26.32
CA LYS A 183 3.67 27.43 -26.35
C LYS A 183 2.30 27.55 -27.01
N PHE A 184 1.93 26.60 -27.88
CA PHE A 184 0.65 26.57 -28.59
C PHE A 184 -0.51 26.00 -27.75
N VAL A 185 -0.25 25.44 -26.57
CA VAL A 185 -1.29 24.95 -25.66
C VAL A 185 -1.92 26.14 -24.93
N ARG A 186 -3.13 26.52 -25.36
CA ARG A 186 -3.86 27.70 -24.87
C ARG A 186 -4.08 27.73 -23.35
N LYS A 187 -4.17 26.55 -22.71
CA LYS A 187 -4.25 26.43 -21.24
C LYS A 187 -3.66 25.09 -20.78
N PRO A 188 -2.39 25.06 -20.33
CA PRO A 188 -1.81 23.85 -19.80
C PRO A 188 -2.46 23.45 -18.48
N SER A 189 -2.56 22.14 -18.23
CA SER A 189 -3.08 21.61 -16.97
C SER A 189 -2.00 21.68 -15.89
N GLU A 190 -2.26 22.47 -14.83
CA GLU A 190 -1.39 22.53 -13.65
C GLU A 190 -1.19 21.16 -13.00
N PHE A 191 -2.24 20.34 -12.95
CA PHE A 191 -2.16 18.98 -12.41
C PHE A 191 -1.10 18.13 -13.12
N ARG A 192 -1.06 18.18 -14.46
CA ARG A 192 -0.08 17.42 -15.25
C ARG A 192 1.34 17.96 -15.06
N ARG A 193 1.49 19.28 -14.96
CA ARG A 193 2.78 19.94 -14.70
C ARG A 193 3.32 19.58 -13.32
N THR A 194 2.50 19.70 -12.28
CA THR A 194 2.91 19.41 -10.89
C THR A 194 3.23 17.93 -10.69
N LYS A 195 2.51 17.01 -11.33
CA LYS A 195 2.88 15.60 -11.29
C LYS A 195 4.21 15.31 -12.00
N ALA A 196 4.51 15.99 -13.12
CA ALA A 196 5.81 15.88 -13.80
C ALA A 196 6.97 16.31 -12.89
N LEU A 197 6.79 17.43 -12.18
CA LEU A 197 7.76 17.92 -11.21
C LEU A 197 7.88 16.97 -10.01
N GLY A 198 6.75 16.45 -9.52
CA GLY A 198 6.72 15.47 -8.44
C GLY A 198 7.47 14.18 -8.78
N GLU A 199 7.34 13.65 -10.00
CA GLU A 199 8.14 12.50 -10.43
C GLU A 199 9.64 12.77 -10.36
N LYS A 200 10.07 13.95 -10.82
CA LYS A 200 11.47 14.33 -10.81
C LYS A 200 12.03 14.41 -9.39
N GLU A 201 11.29 15.03 -8.47
CA GLU A 201 11.73 15.12 -7.07
C GLU A 201 11.68 13.76 -6.36
N VAL A 202 10.69 12.91 -6.65
CA VAL A 202 10.65 11.53 -6.14
C VAL A 202 11.88 10.74 -6.58
N LEU A 203 12.24 10.81 -7.87
CA LEU A 203 13.44 10.13 -8.40
C LEU A 203 14.74 10.71 -7.83
N ARG A 204 14.77 12.01 -7.53
CA ARG A 204 15.91 12.67 -6.89
C ARG A 204 16.16 12.12 -5.49
N GLU A 205 15.11 11.99 -4.68
CA GLU A 205 15.21 11.45 -3.32
C GLU A 205 15.48 9.94 -3.32
N ARG A 206 14.73 9.23 -4.18
CA ARG A 206 14.71 7.76 -4.25
C ARG A 206 14.77 7.29 -5.71
N PRO A 207 15.98 7.05 -6.26
CA PRO A 207 16.14 6.66 -7.67
C PRO A 207 15.64 5.24 -7.98
N ASP A 208 15.50 4.39 -6.97
CA ASP A 208 14.93 3.04 -7.05
C ASP A 208 13.38 3.01 -7.02
N ALA A 209 12.73 4.18 -6.96
CA ALA A 209 11.29 4.30 -6.94
C ALA A 209 10.65 3.77 -8.24
N ILE A 210 9.57 2.99 -8.09
CA ILE A 210 8.76 2.52 -9.21
C ILE A 210 7.66 3.53 -9.48
N ILE A 211 7.67 4.14 -10.67
CA ILE A 211 6.67 5.14 -11.07
C ILE A 211 5.67 4.50 -12.03
N PHE A 212 4.41 4.45 -11.62
CA PHE A 212 3.30 4.08 -12.51
C PHE A 212 2.68 5.33 -13.12
N ARG A 213 2.56 5.32 -14.46
CA ARG A 213 1.93 6.39 -15.24
C ARG A 213 0.62 5.90 -15.85
N PRO A 214 -0.46 5.79 -15.06
CA PRO A 214 -1.75 5.39 -15.59
C PRO A 214 -2.30 6.44 -16.56
N ALA A 215 -3.04 5.96 -17.56
CA ALA A 215 -3.96 6.79 -18.34
C ALA A 215 -5.13 7.26 -17.47
N ASP A 216 -6.10 7.94 -18.07
CA ASP A 216 -7.36 8.24 -17.40
C ASP A 216 -8.07 6.94 -17.00
N ILE A 217 -8.15 6.69 -15.69
CA ILE A 217 -8.74 5.49 -15.11
C ILE A 217 -10.25 5.70 -15.00
N TRP A 218 -11.03 4.71 -15.41
CA TRP A 218 -12.48 4.71 -15.37
C TRP A 218 -13.02 3.45 -14.69
N GLY A 219 -14.23 3.56 -14.12
CA GLY A 219 -14.93 2.48 -13.43
C GLY A 219 -15.99 3.01 -12.47
N ASN A 220 -16.50 2.14 -11.60
CA ASN A 220 -17.56 2.51 -10.66
C ASN A 220 -17.09 3.62 -9.70
N SER A 221 -17.81 4.74 -9.64
CA SER A 221 -17.48 5.91 -8.81
C SER A 221 -16.18 6.64 -9.22
N ASP A 222 -15.82 6.56 -10.49
CA ASP A 222 -14.74 7.36 -11.06
C ASP A 222 -15.10 8.85 -11.14
N ARG A 223 -14.10 9.70 -11.36
CA ARG A 223 -14.35 11.13 -11.61
C ARG A 223 -14.46 11.46 -13.10
N PHE A 224 -13.93 10.62 -13.98
CA PHE A 224 -13.83 10.92 -15.41
C PHE A 224 -15.16 10.72 -16.12
N LEU A 225 -15.73 9.50 -16.12
CA LEU A 225 -17.02 9.21 -16.75
C LEU A 225 -18.16 9.92 -16.01
N CYS A 226 -18.15 9.93 -14.68
CA CYS A 226 -19.16 10.66 -13.91
C CYS A 226 -19.22 12.15 -14.26
N TYR A 227 -18.07 12.77 -14.57
CA TYR A 227 -18.03 14.17 -15.02
C TYR A 227 -18.75 14.37 -16.37
N TYR A 228 -18.56 13.48 -17.34
CA TYR A 228 -19.24 13.58 -18.63
C TYR A 228 -20.72 13.21 -18.56
N ALA A 229 -21.07 12.19 -17.78
CA ALA A 229 -22.46 11.78 -17.59
C ALA A 229 -23.30 12.89 -16.93
N CYS A 230 -22.77 13.53 -15.90
CA CYS A 230 -23.47 14.63 -15.22
C CYS A 230 -23.56 15.91 -16.07
N ARG A 231 -22.69 16.10 -17.06
CA ARG A 231 -22.71 17.28 -17.94
C ARG A 231 -23.97 17.34 -18.82
N GLY A 232 -24.57 16.20 -19.17
CA GLY A 232 -25.83 16.14 -19.91
C GLY A 232 -27.07 16.59 -19.13
N LEU A 233 -27.00 16.61 -17.78
CA LEU A 233 -28.16 16.85 -16.90
C LEU A 233 -28.25 18.28 -16.30
N ARG A 234 -27.54 19.26 -16.89
CA ARG A 234 -27.54 20.72 -16.54
C ARG A 234 -26.94 21.13 -15.16
N PRO A 235 -26.49 22.40 -15.01
CA PRO A 235 -25.13 22.73 -14.56
C PRO A 235 -25.00 23.26 -13.12
N ILE A 236 -25.88 22.86 -12.20
CA ILE A 236 -26.01 23.53 -10.88
C ILE A 236 -25.42 22.70 -9.72
N PHE A 237 -25.26 21.39 -9.87
CA PHE A 237 -24.94 20.52 -8.73
C PHE A 237 -23.43 20.36 -8.42
N PHE A 238 -22.55 20.79 -9.33
CA PHE A 238 -21.11 20.53 -9.19
C PHE A 238 -20.33 21.54 -8.33
N LYS A 239 -20.96 22.66 -7.94
CA LYS A 239 -20.33 23.66 -7.06
C LYS A 239 -20.30 23.20 -5.59
N THR A 240 -21.21 22.32 -5.19
CA THR A 240 -21.41 21.92 -3.79
C THR A 240 -20.63 20.65 -3.39
N GLN A 241 -20.29 19.78 -4.34
CA GLN A 241 -19.58 18.52 -4.06
C GLN A 241 -18.05 18.67 -3.94
N HIS A 242 -17.48 19.79 -4.37
CA HIS A 242 -16.04 20.07 -4.23
C HIS A 242 -15.60 20.31 -2.77
N SER A 243 -16.55 20.60 -1.87
CA SER A 243 -16.27 20.78 -0.45
C SER A 243 -16.36 19.47 0.36
N VAL A 244 -17.01 18.44 -0.16
CA VAL A 244 -17.35 17.22 0.60
C VAL A 244 -16.52 15.99 0.20
N ILE A 245 -15.92 15.99 -1.00
CA ILE A 245 -15.03 14.91 -1.47
C ILE A 245 -13.53 15.23 -1.20
N LEU A 246 -13.28 16.23 -0.35
CA LEU A 246 -11.95 16.63 0.14
C LEU A 246 -11.85 16.55 1.67
N LEU A 247 -12.30 15.43 2.24
CA LEU A 247 -11.76 14.94 3.50
C LEU A 247 -11.07 13.62 3.26
#